data_AF-A0A661TJU2-F1
#
_entry.id   AF-A0A661TJU2-F1
#
_cell.length_a   1.000
_cell.length_b   1.000
_cell.length_c   1.000
_cell.angle_alpha   90.00
_cell.angle_beta   90.00
_cell.angle_gamma   90.00
#
_symmetry.space_group_name_H-M   'P 1'
#
loop_
_entity.id
_entity.type
_entity.pdbx_description
1 polymer ?
#
loop_
_entity_poly.entity_id
_entity_poly.type
_entity_poly.pdbx_seq_one_letter_code
_entity_poly.pdbx_strand_id
1 'polypeptide(L)'
;MKDKEQGFLSSEKGQKMILMGFDGAMPYFVKRFSKEGKTPNTARLIKNGFFADAYSTPPCDTPTNWATIATGADTGVHGVTSFYIHILGEPLDYGAQDEQRGRGQLSTYCNAEYLWDTADRAGKKCLIINYRGGWPTNMKNGIVINGDGKPVHYIGTSMRYVTPQFMRDEEQLCSVKLEKINNFEGNIKSYSSILRSEIRVESPYIEGGLTLKILIIDSEGKGYDRVFIGRLEDCCEEKQFLKIGGWTDWFEEEFKLLPGKKGKSTIYYIQV
;
A
#
# COMPACT_ATOMS: atom_id res chain seq x y z
N MET A 1 43.42 31.60 15.33
CA MET A 1 42.12 31.89 14.70
C MET A 1 41.09 31.05 15.41
N LYS A 2 40.09 31.66 16.05
CA LYS A 2 38.98 30.94 16.69
C LYS A 2 37.92 30.76 15.62
N ASP A 3 37.60 29.51 15.28
CA ASP A 3 36.46 29.17 14.44
C ASP A 3 35.18 29.68 15.12
N LYS A 4 34.47 30.57 14.43
CA LYS A 4 33.12 30.96 14.81
C LYS A 4 32.20 29.81 14.43
N GLU A 5 31.66 29.12 15.43
CA GLU A 5 30.44 28.34 15.28
C GLU A 5 29.33 29.28 14.77
N GLN A 6 29.06 29.23 13.47
CA GLN A 6 27.86 29.85 12.91
C GLN A 6 26.67 28.94 13.26
N GLY A 7 26.02 29.26 14.38
CA GLY A 7 24.76 28.64 14.77
C GLY A 7 23.70 28.88 13.69
N PHE A 8 23.23 27.78 13.08
CA PHE A 8 22.23 27.76 12.00
C PHE A 8 20.78 27.99 12.47
N LEU A 9 20.57 28.52 13.69
CA LEU A 9 19.25 28.51 14.32
C LEU A 9 18.69 29.92 14.44
N SER A 10 17.81 30.28 13.50
CA SER A 10 16.92 31.43 13.64
C SER A 10 15.93 31.20 14.79
N SER A 11 15.65 32.25 15.58
CA SER A 11 14.70 32.25 16.69
C SER A 11 13.22 32.21 16.29
N GLU A 12 12.92 32.20 14.99
CA GLU A 12 11.54 32.08 14.50
C GLU A 12 11.07 30.62 14.49
N LYS A 13 9.78 30.42 14.81
CA LYS A 13 9.15 29.10 14.73
C LYS A 13 9.09 28.68 13.25
N GLY A 14 10.05 27.88 12.83
CA GLY A 14 10.13 27.35 11.47
C GLY A 14 8.82 26.70 11.00
N GLN A 15 8.58 26.76 9.69
CA GLN A 15 7.40 26.15 9.09
C GLN A 15 7.41 24.63 9.26
N LYS A 16 6.23 24.02 9.37
CA LYS A 16 6.09 22.56 9.36
C LYS A 16 6.41 22.05 7.96
N MET A 17 7.17 20.97 7.87
CA MET A 17 7.52 20.29 6.61
C MET A 17 6.80 18.95 6.53
N ILE A 18 6.31 18.61 5.33
CA ILE A 18 5.83 17.27 5.01
C ILE A 18 6.63 16.77 3.80
N LEU A 19 7.30 15.63 3.97
CA LEU A 19 7.93 14.89 2.88
C LEU A 19 7.00 13.73 2.49
N MET A 20 6.47 13.75 1.27
CA MET A 20 5.67 12.67 0.71
C MET A 20 6.42 12.10 -0.48
N GLY A 21 6.73 10.81 -0.44
CA GLY A 21 7.31 10.12 -1.59
C GLY A 21 6.30 9.18 -2.25
N PHE A 22 6.40 9.09 -3.57
CA PHE A 22 5.57 8.23 -4.40
C PHE A 22 6.49 7.25 -5.13
N ASP A 23 6.46 5.98 -4.74
CA ASP A 23 7.36 4.97 -5.30
C ASP A 23 7.08 4.76 -6.80
N GLY A 24 8.14 4.68 -7.60
CA GLY A 24 8.04 4.56 -9.07
C GLY A 24 7.36 5.73 -9.80
N ALA A 25 7.12 6.87 -9.15
CA ALA A 25 6.42 7.99 -9.77
C ALA A 25 7.29 8.69 -10.83
N MET A 26 6.96 8.47 -12.10
CA MET A 26 7.68 9.10 -13.21
C MET A 26 7.15 10.52 -13.47
N PRO A 27 8.01 11.56 -13.54
CA PRO A 27 7.61 12.94 -13.80
C PRO A 27 6.74 13.12 -15.04
N TYR A 28 6.96 12.29 -16.07
CA TYR A 28 6.15 12.27 -17.29
C TYR A 28 4.67 11.98 -17.02
N PHE A 29 4.36 10.93 -16.25
CA PHE A 29 2.98 10.57 -15.90
C PHE A 29 2.35 11.62 -14.99
N VAL A 30 3.12 12.16 -14.05
CA VAL A 30 2.66 13.25 -13.18
C VAL A 30 2.22 14.47 -14.00
N LYS A 31 3.04 14.90 -14.98
CA LYS A 31 2.70 16.01 -15.89
C LYS A 31 1.47 15.68 -16.74
N ARG A 32 1.41 14.47 -17.30
CA ARG A 32 0.29 14.02 -18.15
C ARG A 32 -1.04 14.02 -17.39
N PHE A 33 -1.13 13.33 -16.26
CA PHE A 33 -2.36 13.24 -15.47
C PHE A 33 -2.79 14.58 -14.87
N SER A 34 -1.84 15.48 -14.59
CA SER A 34 -2.15 16.85 -14.19
C SER A 34 -2.83 17.64 -15.32
N LYS A 35 -2.34 17.51 -16.57
CA LYS A 35 -2.92 18.16 -17.76
C LYS A 35 -4.30 17.60 -18.13
N GLU A 36 -4.49 16.30 -17.96
CA GLU A 36 -5.77 15.60 -18.20
C GLU A 36 -6.80 15.86 -17.09
N GLY A 37 -6.47 16.63 -16.05
CA GLY A 37 -7.37 16.94 -14.94
C GLY A 37 -7.63 15.77 -13.98
N LYS A 38 -6.84 14.69 -14.06
CA LYS A 38 -6.99 13.48 -13.22
C LYS A 38 -6.37 13.65 -11.83
N THR A 39 -5.38 14.53 -11.68
CA THR A 39 -4.70 14.83 -10.41
C THR A 39 -4.75 16.32 -10.08
N PRO A 40 -5.95 16.90 -9.83
CA PRO A 40 -6.13 18.34 -9.70
C PRO A 40 -5.36 18.96 -8.52
N ASN A 41 -5.18 18.23 -7.42
CA ASN A 41 -4.36 18.69 -6.29
C ASN A 41 -2.87 18.75 -6.65
N THR A 42 -2.35 17.74 -7.37
CA THR A 42 -0.97 17.73 -7.86
C THR A 42 -0.74 18.86 -8.86
N ALA A 43 -1.68 19.08 -9.78
CA ALA A 43 -1.64 20.20 -10.72
C ALA A 43 -1.56 21.56 -9.99
N ARG A 44 -2.33 21.73 -8.91
CA ARG A 44 -2.28 22.94 -8.06
C ARG A 44 -0.93 23.11 -7.37
N LEU A 45 -0.33 22.04 -6.86
CA LEU A 45 1.01 22.07 -6.23
C LEU A 45 2.09 22.46 -7.25
N ILE A 46 2.04 21.91 -8.47
CA ILE A 46 2.97 22.26 -9.54
C ILE A 46 2.82 23.73 -9.92
N LYS A 47 1.58 24.21 -10.10
CA LYS A 47 1.29 25.60 -10.50
C LYS A 47 1.75 26.64 -9.46
N ASN A 48 1.57 26.32 -8.18
CA ASN A 48 1.85 27.25 -7.07
C ASN A 48 3.20 26.98 -6.38
N GLY A 49 4.04 26.13 -6.96
CA GLY A 49 5.29 25.67 -6.36
C GLY A 49 6.38 25.49 -7.40
N PHE A 50 7.29 24.57 -7.11
CA PHE A 50 8.39 24.20 -8.00
C PHE A 50 8.28 22.74 -8.40
N PHE A 51 8.53 22.45 -9.67
CA PHE A 51 8.54 21.09 -10.20
C PHE A 51 9.73 20.92 -11.13
N ALA A 52 10.58 19.95 -10.82
CA ALA A 52 11.74 19.61 -11.63
C ALA A 52 11.94 18.09 -11.67
N ASP A 53 12.64 17.65 -12.71
CA ASP A 53 13.10 16.28 -12.80
C ASP A 53 14.33 16.14 -11.88
N ALA A 54 14.47 15.00 -11.20
CA ALA A 54 15.59 14.68 -10.33
C ALA A 54 16.22 13.37 -10.77
N TYR A 55 17.54 13.28 -10.68
CA TYR A 55 18.26 12.03 -10.93
C TYR A 55 18.17 11.12 -9.71
N SER A 56 17.78 9.88 -9.95
CA SER A 56 17.92 8.81 -8.97
C SER A 56 19.39 8.51 -8.72
N THR A 57 19.70 8.05 -7.50
CA THR A 57 21.01 7.47 -7.23
C THR A 57 21.07 6.05 -7.84
N PRO A 58 22.19 5.65 -8.47
CA PRO A 58 22.41 4.27 -8.86
C PRO A 58 22.86 3.41 -7.66
N PRO A 59 22.30 2.19 -7.50
CA PRO A 59 21.25 1.58 -8.32
C PRO A 59 19.88 2.21 -8.07
N CYS A 60 19.10 2.36 -9.15
CA CYS A 60 17.80 3.04 -9.16
C CYS A 60 16.67 2.17 -8.57
N ASP A 61 16.91 1.56 -7.41
CA ASP A 61 15.92 0.76 -6.70
C ASP A 61 15.43 1.45 -5.43
N THR A 62 14.35 0.88 -4.86
CA THR A 62 13.60 1.46 -3.75
C THR A 62 14.49 1.75 -2.53
N PRO A 63 15.19 0.79 -1.90
CA PRO A 63 15.86 1.05 -0.62
C PRO A 63 17.00 2.07 -0.77
N THR A 64 17.75 1.99 -1.87
CA THR A 64 18.86 2.88 -2.16
C THR A 64 18.37 4.33 -2.27
N ASN A 65 17.34 4.58 -3.09
CA ASN A 65 16.86 5.95 -3.33
C ASN A 65 16.11 6.53 -2.13
N TRP A 66 15.36 5.73 -1.37
CA TRP A 66 14.72 6.20 -0.15
C TRP A 66 15.74 6.57 0.93
N ALA A 67 16.86 5.83 1.04
CA ALA A 67 17.97 6.18 1.92
C ALA A 67 18.65 7.49 1.49
N THR A 68 18.92 7.67 0.18
CA THR A 68 19.46 8.92 -0.36
C THR A 68 18.57 10.12 -0.04
N ILE A 69 17.25 10.02 -0.27
CA ILE A 69 16.30 11.11 0.03
C ILE A 69 16.34 11.47 1.52
N ALA A 70 16.41 10.47 2.40
CA ALA A 70 16.32 10.70 3.84
C ALA A 70 17.62 11.16 4.49
N THR A 71 18.77 10.88 3.87
CA THR A 71 20.10 11.18 4.44
C THR A 71 20.80 12.32 3.70
N GLY A 72 20.39 12.61 2.46
CA GLY A 72 21.10 13.51 1.54
C GLY A 72 22.45 12.95 1.05
N ALA A 73 22.81 11.72 1.42
CA ALA A 73 24.06 11.07 1.06
C ALA A 73 23.90 10.20 -0.19
N ASP A 74 24.98 10.02 -0.96
CA ASP A 74 24.98 9.06 -2.07
C ASP A 74 25.14 7.61 -1.58
N THR A 75 24.97 6.67 -2.51
CA THR A 75 25.03 5.23 -2.24
C THR A 75 26.37 4.76 -1.66
N GLY A 76 27.49 5.39 -2.04
CA GLY A 76 28.80 5.06 -1.51
C GLY A 76 28.96 5.46 -0.05
N VAL A 77 28.29 6.53 0.37
CA VAL A 77 28.31 7.01 1.77
C VAL A 77 27.30 6.25 2.64
N HIS A 78 26.03 6.18 2.25
CA HIS A 78 25.02 5.55 3.10
C HIS A 78 25.06 4.01 3.08
N GLY A 79 25.69 3.39 2.08
CA GLY A 79 25.93 1.93 2.05
C GLY A 79 24.71 1.05 1.77
N VAL A 80 23.48 1.58 1.83
CA VAL A 80 22.28 0.89 1.34
C VAL A 80 22.32 0.74 -0.19
N THR A 81 22.69 -0.44 -0.68
CA THR A 81 22.93 -0.68 -2.12
C THR A 81 21.83 -1.45 -2.83
N SER A 82 20.92 -2.13 -2.14
CA SER A 82 19.73 -2.75 -2.72
C SER A 82 18.78 -3.28 -1.63
N PHE A 83 17.76 -4.03 -2.03
CA PHE A 83 16.91 -4.82 -1.11
C PHE A 83 17.71 -5.85 -0.33
N TYR A 84 18.69 -6.47 -0.98
CA TYR A 84 19.70 -7.26 -0.31
C TYR A 84 21.00 -6.45 -0.29
N ILE A 85 21.65 -6.45 0.86
CA ILE A 85 23.02 -5.95 1.02
C ILE A 85 23.90 -7.18 1.22
N HIS A 86 25.20 -7.13 0.98
CA HIS A 86 26.16 -8.14 1.43
C HIS A 86 27.10 -7.50 2.45
N ILE A 87 27.26 -8.12 3.62
CA ILE A 87 28.18 -7.64 4.66
C ILE A 87 29.44 -8.49 4.63
N LEU A 88 30.59 -7.84 4.62
CA LEU A 88 31.88 -8.51 4.59
C LEU A 88 31.99 -9.49 5.76
N GLY A 89 32.31 -10.74 5.44
CA GLY A 89 32.41 -11.84 6.42
C GLY A 89 31.20 -12.77 6.44
N GLU A 90 30.09 -12.39 5.80
CA GLU A 90 28.96 -13.29 5.59
C GLU A 90 29.17 -14.20 4.36
N PRO A 91 28.45 -15.33 4.25
CA PRO A 91 28.33 -16.04 2.99
C PRO A 91 27.79 -15.12 1.87
N LEU A 92 28.27 -15.33 0.65
CA LEU A 92 27.94 -14.47 -0.50
C LEU A 92 26.44 -14.38 -0.75
N ASP A 93 25.73 -15.50 -0.62
CA ASP A 93 24.30 -15.63 -0.88
C ASP A 93 23.43 -15.23 0.31
N TYR A 94 24.00 -15.06 1.52
CA TYR A 94 23.24 -14.89 2.75
C TYR A 94 22.25 -13.72 2.69
N GLY A 95 22.69 -12.55 2.23
CA GLY A 95 21.83 -11.38 2.08
C GLY A 95 20.71 -11.55 1.06
N ALA A 96 20.90 -12.43 0.07
CA ALA A 96 19.92 -12.70 -0.98
C ALA A 96 18.87 -13.76 -0.59
N GLN A 97 19.07 -14.47 0.53
CA GLN A 97 18.11 -15.43 1.07
C GLN A 97 16.81 -14.72 1.51
N ASP A 98 15.66 -15.38 1.38
CA ASP A 98 14.34 -14.76 1.58
C ASP A 98 14.17 -14.07 2.93
N GLU A 99 14.74 -14.63 4.00
CA GLU A 99 14.66 -14.05 5.35
C GLU A 99 15.46 -12.76 5.50
N GLN A 100 16.56 -12.63 4.75
CA GLN A 100 17.47 -11.49 4.76
C GLN A 100 17.16 -10.48 3.65
N ARG A 101 16.43 -10.92 2.63
CA ARG A 101 15.97 -10.10 1.52
C ARG A 101 15.04 -9.01 2.06
N GLY A 102 15.42 -7.76 1.83
CA GLY A 102 14.76 -6.59 2.39
C GLY A 102 15.50 -5.96 3.56
N ARG A 103 16.62 -6.51 4.03
CA ARG A 103 17.43 -5.91 5.09
C ARG A 103 17.94 -4.51 4.76
N GLY A 104 18.14 -4.18 3.48
CA GLY A 104 18.45 -2.81 3.05
C GLY A 104 17.34 -1.79 3.29
N GLN A 105 16.15 -2.23 3.70
CA GLN A 105 15.05 -1.36 4.12
C GLN A 105 15.08 -1.05 5.62
N LEU A 106 16.02 -1.62 6.37
CA LEU A 106 16.23 -1.33 7.78
C LEU A 106 17.31 -0.26 7.92
N SER A 107 17.09 0.70 8.82
CA SER A 107 18.04 1.77 9.11
C SER A 107 19.38 1.26 9.63
N THR A 108 19.39 0.07 10.25
CA THR A 108 20.59 -0.58 10.80
C THR A 108 21.70 -0.75 9.75
N TYR A 109 21.35 -0.87 8.47
CA TYR A 109 22.30 -1.04 7.37
C TYR A 109 22.67 0.26 6.67
N CYS A 110 22.18 1.40 7.16
CA CYS A 110 22.54 2.71 6.67
C CYS A 110 23.67 3.32 7.51
N ASN A 111 24.74 3.75 6.85
CA ASN A 111 25.90 4.36 7.48
C ASN A 111 25.80 5.90 7.60
N ALA A 112 24.69 6.49 7.15
CA ALA A 112 24.47 7.93 7.14
C ALA A 112 23.34 8.33 8.12
N GLU A 113 23.46 9.53 8.70
CA GLU A 113 22.44 10.07 9.59
C GLU A 113 21.17 10.44 8.81
N TYR A 114 20.02 10.02 9.34
CA TYR A 114 18.73 10.36 8.76
C TYR A 114 18.26 11.76 9.17
N LEU A 115 17.52 12.41 8.28
CA LEU A 115 16.96 13.75 8.47
C LEU A 115 16.12 13.86 9.76
N TRP A 116 15.35 12.84 10.08
CA TRP A 116 14.51 12.81 11.27
C TRP A 116 15.31 12.63 12.57
N ASP A 117 16.43 11.92 12.54
CA ASP A 117 17.32 11.81 13.70
C ASP A 117 17.96 13.18 13.99
N THR A 118 18.39 13.88 12.93
CA THR A 118 18.88 15.27 13.03
C THR A 118 17.82 16.21 13.59
N ALA A 119 16.58 16.11 13.08
CA ALA A 119 15.48 16.96 13.51
C ALA A 119 15.07 16.69 14.98
N ASP A 120 15.00 15.43 15.40
CA ASP A 120 14.73 15.05 16.79
C ASP A 120 15.83 15.54 17.73
N ARG A 121 17.11 15.40 17.35
CA ARG A 121 18.26 15.95 18.10
C ARG A 121 18.19 17.47 18.23
N ALA A 122 17.64 18.16 17.23
CA ALA A 122 17.38 19.60 17.26
C ALA A 122 16.08 19.98 18.03
N GLY A 123 15.48 19.05 18.76
CA GLY A 123 14.28 19.27 19.58
C GLY A 123 12.98 19.43 18.76
N LYS A 124 12.96 18.97 17.49
CA LYS A 124 11.77 19.02 16.64
C LYS A 124 10.95 17.73 16.80
N LYS A 125 9.63 17.87 16.76
CA LYS A 125 8.72 16.72 16.76
C LYS A 125 8.66 16.12 15.35
N CYS A 126 8.95 14.83 15.25
CA CYS A 126 8.98 14.09 14.00
C CYS A 126 7.94 12.96 13.99
N LEU A 127 7.34 12.71 12.83
CA LEU A 127 6.44 11.60 12.57
C LEU A 127 6.85 10.93 11.26
N ILE A 128 7.17 9.65 11.32
CA ILE A 128 7.46 8.81 10.15
C ILE A 128 6.28 7.87 9.94
N ILE A 129 5.80 7.76 8.71
CA ILE A 129 4.74 6.83 8.33
C ILE A 129 5.19 6.06 7.10
N ASN A 130 5.30 4.73 7.21
CA ASN A 130 5.60 3.82 6.09
C ASN A 130 6.85 4.21 5.27
N TYR A 131 7.85 4.82 5.88
CA TYR A 131 9.08 5.24 5.18
C TYR A 131 10.14 4.15 5.24
N ARG A 132 10.69 3.73 4.10
CA ARG A 132 11.74 2.69 4.00
C ARG A 132 13.03 3.18 4.68
N GLY A 133 13.60 2.39 5.57
CA GLY A 133 14.75 2.79 6.38
C GLY A 133 14.38 3.65 7.59
N GLY A 134 13.07 3.80 7.88
CA GLY A 134 12.59 4.50 9.08
C GLY A 134 12.65 3.64 10.35
N TRP A 135 12.94 2.33 10.21
CA TRP A 135 12.99 1.38 11.32
C TRP A 135 14.30 0.57 11.33
N PRO A 136 14.92 0.33 12.50
CA PRO A 136 14.68 1.01 13.77
C PRO A 136 14.95 2.53 13.67
N THR A 137 14.66 3.31 14.72
CA THR A 137 14.95 4.74 14.71
C THR A 137 15.81 5.13 15.92
N ASN A 138 16.68 6.13 15.75
CA ASN A 138 17.47 6.69 16.85
C ASN A 138 16.74 7.85 17.55
N MET A 139 15.63 8.33 16.99
CA MET A 139 14.79 9.38 17.57
C MET A 139 14.38 9.04 19.00
N LYS A 140 14.43 10.04 19.89
CA LYS A 140 14.02 9.97 21.29
C LYS A 140 12.59 10.45 21.51
N ASN A 141 12.12 11.42 20.73
CA ASN A 141 10.83 12.07 20.91
C ASN A 141 9.91 11.96 19.67
N GLY A 142 10.36 11.27 18.63
CA GLY A 142 9.62 11.03 17.39
C GLY A 142 8.64 9.86 17.48
N ILE A 143 7.71 9.81 16.53
CA ILE A 143 6.76 8.69 16.35
C ILE A 143 7.08 8.00 15.03
N VAL A 144 7.14 6.68 15.04
CA VAL A 144 7.27 5.85 13.83
C VAL A 144 6.04 4.95 13.72
N ILE A 145 5.26 5.15 12.67
CA ILE A 145 4.15 4.28 12.28
C ILE A 145 4.65 3.47 11.10
N ASN A 146 5.27 2.33 11.41
CA ASN A 146 5.84 1.41 10.44
C ASN A 146 7.00 2.02 9.59
N GLY A 147 8.07 1.26 9.39
CA GLY A 147 9.29 1.82 8.77
C GLY A 147 10.29 0.79 8.28
N ASP A 148 9.99 -0.50 8.44
CA ASP A 148 10.78 -1.60 7.91
C ASP A 148 10.44 -1.90 6.44
N GLY A 149 9.49 -1.15 5.87
CA GLY A 149 9.01 -1.32 4.51
C GLY A 149 8.01 -2.45 4.31
N LYS A 150 7.68 -3.22 5.34
CA LYS A 150 6.59 -4.18 5.21
C LYS A 150 5.28 -3.40 5.26
N PRO A 151 4.29 -3.66 4.39
CA PRO A 151 3.00 -2.98 4.50
C PRO A 151 2.41 -3.17 5.91
N VAL A 152 1.76 -2.12 6.44
CA VAL A 152 1.06 -2.18 7.72
C VAL A 152 0.06 -3.33 7.63
N HIS A 153 0.30 -4.40 8.42
CA HIS A 153 -0.50 -5.62 8.54
C HIS A 153 -1.65 -5.78 7.54
N TYR A 154 -1.45 -6.57 6.48
CA TYR A 154 -2.55 -6.99 5.63
C TYR A 154 -3.18 -8.27 6.20
N ILE A 155 -4.52 -8.29 6.28
CA ILE A 155 -5.25 -9.52 6.59
C ILE A 155 -5.22 -10.45 5.37
N GLY A 156 -5.25 -9.92 4.15
CA GLY A 156 -5.11 -10.71 2.91
C GLY A 156 -4.46 -9.90 1.80
N THR A 157 -3.96 -10.59 0.78
CA THR A 157 -3.46 -9.95 -0.45
C THR A 157 -4.61 -9.68 -1.43
N SER A 158 -4.38 -8.86 -2.45
CA SER A 158 -5.31 -8.75 -3.57
C SER A 158 -5.49 -10.11 -4.25
N MET A 159 -6.73 -10.49 -4.54
CA MET A 159 -7.07 -11.75 -5.21
C MET A 159 -7.97 -11.47 -6.42
N ARG A 160 -7.80 -12.26 -7.48
CA ARG A 160 -8.64 -12.27 -8.68
C ARG A 160 -9.47 -13.54 -8.69
N TYR A 161 -10.78 -13.43 -8.91
CA TYR A 161 -11.69 -14.57 -8.93
C TYR A 161 -12.23 -14.79 -10.34
N VAL A 162 -12.02 -16.00 -10.89
CA VAL A 162 -12.45 -16.36 -12.25
C VAL A 162 -13.20 -17.69 -12.25
N THR A 163 -14.05 -17.92 -13.25
CA THR A 163 -14.66 -19.25 -13.41
C THR A 163 -13.62 -20.28 -13.89
N PRO A 164 -13.80 -21.59 -13.60
CA PRO A 164 -12.81 -22.61 -13.92
C PRO A 164 -12.32 -22.62 -15.38
N GLN A 165 -13.18 -22.26 -16.34
CA GLN A 165 -12.79 -22.20 -17.75
C GLN A 165 -11.76 -21.10 -18.09
N PHE A 166 -11.56 -20.11 -17.21
CA PHE A 166 -10.58 -19.03 -17.39
C PHE A 166 -9.40 -19.14 -16.42
N MET A 167 -9.30 -20.23 -15.66
CA MET A 167 -8.15 -20.47 -14.80
C MET A 167 -6.87 -20.60 -15.62
N ARG A 168 -5.81 -19.99 -15.11
CA ARG A 168 -4.45 -20.02 -15.64
C ARG A 168 -3.48 -20.26 -14.49
N ASP A 169 -2.28 -20.69 -14.82
CA ASP A 169 -1.18 -20.78 -13.87
C ASP A 169 -0.61 -19.38 -13.61
N GLU A 170 -1.36 -18.59 -12.83
CA GLU A 170 -1.04 -17.23 -12.43
C GLU A 170 -1.17 -17.10 -10.91
N GLU A 171 -0.27 -16.33 -10.30
CA GLU A 171 -0.39 -15.99 -8.89
C GLU A 171 -1.67 -15.18 -8.61
N GLN A 172 -2.21 -15.36 -7.40
CA GLN A 172 -3.37 -14.62 -6.88
C GLN A 172 -4.65 -14.82 -7.69
N LEU A 173 -4.79 -15.95 -8.38
CA LEU A 173 -5.98 -16.34 -9.14
C LEU A 173 -6.74 -17.46 -8.40
N CYS A 174 -8.00 -17.21 -8.07
CA CYS A 174 -8.90 -18.16 -7.42
C CYS A 174 -10.05 -18.56 -8.34
N SER A 175 -10.41 -19.84 -8.34
CA SER A 175 -11.58 -20.31 -9.07
C SER A 175 -12.86 -20.09 -8.28
N VAL A 176 -13.91 -19.56 -8.92
CA VAL A 176 -15.27 -19.49 -8.37
C VAL A 176 -16.23 -20.31 -9.21
N LYS A 177 -17.00 -21.18 -8.56
CA LYS A 177 -18.07 -21.94 -9.23
C LYS A 177 -19.39 -21.22 -9.06
N LEU A 178 -20.08 -21.01 -10.17
CA LEU A 178 -21.37 -20.31 -10.19
C LEU A 178 -22.51 -21.33 -10.21
N GLU A 179 -23.44 -21.18 -9.29
CA GLU A 179 -24.64 -22.00 -9.18
C GLU A 179 -25.88 -21.16 -9.49
N LYS A 180 -26.82 -21.71 -10.26
CA LYS A 180 -28.10 -21.03 -10.54
C LYS A 180 -29.02 -21.19 -9.34
N ILE A 181 -29.57 -20.08 -8.88
CA ILE A 181 -30.65 -20.06 -7.89
C ILE A 181 -31.90 -19.43 -8.51
N ASN A 182 -33.04 -20.10 -8.33
CA ASN A 182 -34.31 -19.66 -8.90
C ASN A 182 -35.19 -18.92 -7.89
N ASN A 183 -34.97 -19.14 -6.59
CA ASN A 183 -35.67 -18.45 -5.50
C ASN A 183 -34.64 -17.73 -4.63
N PHE A 184 -34.67 -16.40 -4.66
CA PHE A 184 -33.90 -15.56 -3.76
C PHE A 184 -34.87 -14.86 -2.81
N GLU A 185 -34.63 -14.92 -1.50
CA GLU A 185 -35.52 -14.36 -0.47
C GLU A 185 -35.49 -12.82 -0.38
N GLY A 186 -34.94 -12.13 -1.38
CA GLY A 186 -34.84 -10.67 -1.44
C GLY A 186 -35.53 -10.06 -2.66
N ASN A 187 -35.81 -8.76 -2.61
CA ASN A 187 -36.43 -7.98 -3.68
C ASN A 187 -35.45 -7.67 -4.84
N ILE A 188 -34.76 -8.67 -5.35
CA ILE A 188 -33.79 -8.51 -6.43
C ILE A 188 -34.43 -8.92 -7.75
N LYS A 189 -34.50 -7.98 -8.70
CA LYS A 189 -35.02 -8.25 -10.05
C LYS A 189 -33.89 -8.73 -10.94
N SER A 190 -34.12 -9.87 -11.60
CA SER A 190 -33.24 -10.42 -12.62
C SER A 190 -34.11 -11.08 -13.69
N TYR A 191 -33.79 -10.82 -14.96
CA TYR A 191 -34.49 -11.43 -16.10
C TYR A 191 -34.08 -12.90 -16.31
N SER A 192 -32.89 -13.27 -15.84
CA SER A 192 -32.36 -14.65 -15.82
C SER A 192 -32.24 -15.18 -14.39
N SER A 193 -32.12 -16.51 -14.21
CA SER A 193 -31.80 -17.11 -12.90
C SER A 193 -30.57 -16.44 -12.29
N ILE A 194 -30.61 -16.08 -11.01
CA ILE A 194 -29.47 -15.45 -10.34
C ILE A 194 -28.34 -16.46 -10.23
N LEU A 195 -27.10 -16.04 -10.49
CA LEU A 195 -25.92 -16.87 -10.22
C LEU A 195 -25.38 -16.54 -8.84
N ARG A 196 -25.02 -17.58 -8.09
CA ARG A 196 -24.44 -17.47 -6.75
C ARG A 196 -23.08 -18.14 -6.69
N SER A 197 -22.19 -17.55 -5.90
CA SER A 197 -20.95 -18.19 -5.44
C SER A 197 -20.55 -17.64 -4.08
N GLU A 198 -19.41 -18.09 -3.56
CA GLU A 198 -18.88 -17.67 -2.28
C GLU A 198 -17.36 -17.49 -2.38
N ILE A 199 -16.87 -16.44 -1.73
CA ILE A 199 -15.45 -16.19 -1.54
C ILE A 199 -15.14 -16.33 -0.05
N ARG A 200 -14.07 -17.06 0.27
CA ARG A 200 -13.56 -17.12 1.63
C ARG A 200 -12.30 -16.28 1.75
N VAL A 201 -12.34 -15.30 2.64
CA VAL A 201 -11.19 -14.49 3.06
C VAL A 201 -10.60 -15.16 4.30
N GLU A 202 -9.41 -15.73 4.14
CA GLU A 202 -8.69 -16.42 5.21
C GLU A 202 -7.30 -15.80 5.37
N SER A 203 -6.78 -15.86 6.59
CA SER A 203 -5.45 -15.36 6.92
C SER A 203 -4.88 -16.12 8.11
N PRO A 204 -3.55 -16.38 8.15
CA PRO A 204 -2.88 -16.85 9.37
C PRO A 204 -3.08 -15.90 10.56
N TYR A 205 -3.47 -14.65 10.31
CA TYR A 205 -3.66 -13.62 11.33
C TYR A 205 -5.09 -13.53 11.88
N ILE A 206 -6.08 -14.20 11.27
CA ILE A 206 -7.49 -14.11 11.68
C ILE A 206 -8.06 -15.47 12.09
N GLU A 207 -8.92 -15.46 13.10
CA GLU A 207 -9.67 -16.64 13.54
C GLU A 207 -10.98 -16.77 12.74
N GLY A 208 -11.29 -17.97 12.24
CA GLY A 208 -12.58 -18.31 11.59
C GLY A 208 -12.73 -17.92 10.12
N GLY A 209 -12.03 -16.89 9.65
CA GLY A 209 -12.16 -16.36 8.29
C GLY A 209 -13.49 -15.63 8.05
N LEU A 210 -13.66 -15.04 6.87
CA LEU A 210 -14.88 -14.35 6.44
C LEU A 210 -15.39 -14.94 5.12
N THR A 211 -16.66 -15.32 5.07
CA THR A 211 -17.30 -15.80 3.84
C THR A 211 -18.18 -14.70 3.25
N LEU A 212 -17.78 -14.19 2.09
CA LEU A 212 -18.55 -13.26 1.29
C LEU A 212 -19.36 -14.01 0.23
N LYS A 213 -20.60 -13.60 -0.01
CA LYS A 213 -21.43 -14.15 -1.08
C LYS A 213 -21.25 -13.33 -2.34
N ILE A 214 -21.18 -14.01 -3.48
CA ILE A 214 -21.27 -13.41 -4.81
C ILE A 214 -22.67 -13.66 -5.33
N LEU A 215 -23.33 -12.62 -5.83
CA LEU A 215 -24.55 -12.73 -6.62
C LEU A 215 -24.34 -12.04 -7.97
N ILE A 216 -24.78 -12.66 -9.05
CA ILE A 216 -24.70 -12.08 -10.39
C ILE A 216 -26.10 -12.11 -11.01
N ILE A 217 -26.53 -10.96 -11.53
CA ILE A 217 -27.87 -10.76 -12.08
C ILE A 217 -27.80 -10.32 -13.54
N ASP A 218 -28.90 -10.56 -14.23
CA ASP A 218 -29.19 -10.03 -15.57
C ASP A 218 -30.22 -8.91 -15.40
N SER A 219 -29.74 -7.68 -15.21
CA SER A 219 -30.60 -6.53 -14.90
C SER A 219 -31.35 -5.99 -16.12
N GLU A 220 -30.87 -6.29 -17.33
CA GLU A 220 -31.40 -5.73 -18.60
C GLU A 220 -32.04 -6.78 -19.54
N GLY A 221 -31.99 -8.07 -19.23
CA GLY A 221 -32.50 -9.15 -20.08
C GLY A 221 -31.61 -9.46 -21.29
N LYS A 222 -30.34 -9.06 -21.24
CA LYS A 222 -29.35 -9.24 -22.33
C LYS A 222 -28.18 -10.12 -21.91
N GLY A 223 -28.22 -10.64 -20.70
CA GLY A 223 -27.15 -11.41 -20.08
C GLY A 223 -26.66 -10.77 -18.78
N TYR A 224 -25.89 -11.53 -18.02
CA TYR A 224 -25.38 -11.10 -16.72
C TYR A 224 -24.51 -9.85 -16.84
N ASP A 225 -24.89 -8.78 -16.16
CA ASP A 225 -24.32 -7.44 -16.32
C ASP A 225 -23.87 -6.83 -14.98
N ARG A 226 -24.23 -7.45 -13.87
CA ARG A 226 -24.03 -6.89 -12.54
C ARG A 226 -23.67 -7.91 -11.48
N VAL A 227 -22.78 -7.51 -10.55
CA VAL A 227 -22.30 -8.35 -9.45
C VAL A 227 -22.43 -7.66 -8.10
N PHE A 228 -22.84 -8.43 -7.09
CA PHE A 228 -22.75 -8.07 -5.68
C PHE A 228 -21.77 -9.00 -4.99
N ILE A 229 -20.89 -8.45 -4.16
CA ILE A 229 -20.02 -9.21 -3.25
C ILE A 229 -20.18 -8.65 -1.83
N GLY A 230 -20.56 -9.46 -0.87
CA GLY A 230 -20.79 -8.96 0.48
C GLY A 230 -21.44 -9.98 1.39
N ARG A 231 -21.90 -9.54 2.57
CA ARG A 231 -22.77 -10.38 3.39
C ARG A 231 -24.16 -10.40 2.77
N LEU A 232 -24.80 -11.57 2.80
CA LEU A 232 -26.11 -11.71 2.17
C LEU A 232 -27.17 -10.83 2.83
N GLU A 233 -27.06 -10.67 4.15
CA GLU A 233 -27.89 -9.78 4.98
C GLU A 233 -27.80 -8.31 4.59
N ASP A 234 -26.68 -7.89 3.99
CA ASP A 234 -26.50 -6.51 3.51
C ASP A 234 -27.15 -6.27 2.14
N CYS A 235 -27.56 -7.33 1.44
CA CYS A 235 -28.11 -7.24 0.09
C CYS A 235 -29.62 -6.97 0.12
N CYS A 236 -29.99 -5.69 0.06
CA CYS A 236 -31.37 -5.24 0.15
C CYS A 236 -31.94 -4.75 -1.18
N GLU A 237 -31.10 -4.20 -2.07
CA GLU A 237 -31.55 -3.53 -3.30
C GLU A 237 -30.57 -3.70 -4.48
N GLU A 238 -31.09 -3.63 -5.71
CA GLU A 238 -30.32 -3.73 -6.96
C GLU A 238 -29.18 -2.70 -7.07
N LYS A 239 -29.32 -1.52 -6.45
CA LYS A 239 -28.29 -0.45 -6.48
C LYS A 239 -26.96 -0.83 -5.85
N GLN A 240 -26.94 -1.87 -5.02
CA GLN A 240 -25.73 -2.38 -4.38
C GLN A 240 -24.93 -3.31 -5.30
N PHE A 241 -25.50 -3.67 -6.46
CA PHE A 241 -24.78 -4.42 -7.47
C PHE A 241 -23.93 -3.48 -8.33
N LEU A 242 -22.66 -3.82 -8.47
CA LEU A 242 -21.74 -3.15 -9.36
C LEU A 242 -22.05 -3.49 -10.81
N LYS A 243 -21.80 -2.52 -11.68
CA LYS A 243 -21.67 -2.72 -13.13
C LYS A 243 -20.21 -3.03 -13.46
N ILE A 244 -19.98 -3.62 -14.62
CA ILE A 244 -18.62 -3.84 -15.17
C ILE A 244 -17.81 -2.53 -15.12
N GLY A 245 -16.60 -2.59 -14.55
CA GLY A 245 -15.72 -1.45 -14.30
C GLY A 245 -16.04 -0.65 -13.02
N GLY A 246 -17.06 -1.05 -12.26
CA GLY A 246 -17.49 -0.40 -11.02
C GLY A 246 -16.66 -0.78 -9.81
N TRP A 247 -16.57 0.15 -8.85
CA TRP A 247 -15.93 -0.02 -7.55
C TRP A 247 -16.99 -0.03 -6.46
N THR A 248 -16.80 -0.82 -5.41
CA THR A 248 -17.58 -0.62 -4.19
C THR A 248 -17.13 0.58 -3.40
N ASP A 249 -18.03 1.04 -2.53
CA ASP A 249 -17.62 1.72 -1.32
C ASP A 249 -16.78 0.81 -0.42
N TRP A 250 -16.06 1.43 0.50
CA TRP A 250 -15.34 0.73 1.56
C TRP A 250 -16.34 0.11 2.52
N PHE A 251 -16.23 -1.20 2.78
CA PHE A 251 -16.98 -1.85 3.85
C PHE A 251 -16.03 -2.36 4.94
N GLU A 252 -16.43 -2.16 6.21
CA GLU A 252 -15.64 -2.50 7.38
C GLU A 252 -16.00 -3.90 7.91
N GLU A 253 -14.98 -4.65 8.31
CA GLU A 253 -15.11 -5.99 8.87
C GLU A 253 -14.31 -6.09 10.18
N GLU A 254 -14.94 -6.66 11.21
CA GLU A 254 -14.30 -6.93 12.49
C GLU A 254 -13.76 -8.37 12.50
N PHE A 255 -12.46 -8.49 12.71
CA PHE A 255 -11.78 -9.78 12.80
C PHE A 255 -11.25 -10.02 14.21
N LYS A 256 -11.34 -11.27 14.66
CA LYS A 256 -10.54 -11.76 15.79
C LYS A 256 -9.14 -12.06 15.26
N LEU A 257 -8.16 -11.31 15.73
CA LEU A 257 -6.76 -11.47 15.38
C LEU A 257 -6.08 -12.46 16.33
N LEU A 258 -5.21 -13.31 15.79
CA LEU A 258 -4.41 -14.22 16.58
C LEU A 258 -3.14 -13.51 17.13
N PRO A 259 -2.76 -13.71 18.42
CA PRO A 259 -3.49 -14.40 19.48
C PRO A 259 -4.38 -13.43 20.31
N GLY A 260 -5.70 -13.53 20.19
CA GLY A 260 -6.68 -12.95 21.12
C GLY A 260 -6.92 -11.44 21.04
N LYS A 261 -6.53 -10.76 19.96
CA LYS A 261 -6.82 -9.32 19.76
C LYS A 261 -8.05 -9.13 18.89
N LYS A 262 -8.70 -7.96 18.96
CA LYS A 262 -9.71 -7.55 17.97
C LYS A 262 -9.06 -6.57 16.99
N GLY A 263 -9.32 -6.74 15.71
CA GLY A 263 -8.89 -5.84 14.64
C GLY A 263 -10.07 -5.41 13.79
N LYS A 264 -9.99 -4.21 13.23
CA LYS A 264 -10.87 -3.76 12.15
C LYS A 264 -10.07 -3.74 10.86
N SER A 265 -10.65 -4.21 9.78
CA SER A 265 -10.09 -4.06 8.44
C SER A 265 -11.15 -3.57 7.50
N THR A 266 -10.70 -2.86 6.47
CA THR A 266 -11.56 -2.36 5.41
C THR A 266 -11.32 -3.19 4.16
N ILE A 267 -12.40 -3.60 3.52
CA ILE A 267 -12.37 -4.41 2.29
C ILE A 267 -13.04 -3.60 1.19
N TYR A 268 -12.52 -3.73 -0.03
CA TYR A 268 -13.13 -3.20 -1.25
C TYR A 268 -12.93 -4.20 -2.38
N TYR A 269 -13.78 -4.12 -3.40
CA TYR A 269 -13.62 -4.90 -4.62
C TYR A 269 -13.99 -4.10 -5.86
N ILE A 270 -13.49 -4.57 -7.00
CA ILE A 270 -13.75 -4.02 -8.32
C ILE A 270 -14.32 -5.14 -9.19
N GLN A 271 -15.38 -4.84 -9.95
CA GLN A 271 -15.78 -5.66 -11.07
C GLN A 271 -14.94 -5.26 -12.28
N VAL A 272 -14.10 -6.17 -12.76
CA VAL A 272 -13.27 -5.99 -13.97
C VAL A 272 -14.03 -6.47 -15.20
#